data_AF-A0A3S9QK50-F1
#
_entry.id   AF-A0A3S9QK50-F1
#
_cell.length_a   1.000
_cell.length_b   1.000
_cell.length_c   1.000
_cell.angle_alpha   90.00
_cell.angle_beta   90.00
_cell.angle_gamma   90.00
#
_symmetry.space_group_name_H-M   'P 1'
#
loop_
_entity.id
_entity.type
_entity.pdbx_description
1 polymer ?
#
loop_
_entity_poly.entity_id
_entity_poly.type
_entity_poly.pdbx_seq_one_letter_code
_entity_poly.pdbx_strand_id
1 'polypeptide(L)'
;MSVERVVLNHAQISAFLHSGEVEVMVRRHAAQIAARAGAGYAADTWQGRTRVVASAFTETPKAMRDNAKRNTLLRELRSQK
;
A
#
# COMPACT_ATOMS: atom_id res chain seq x y z
N MET A 1 -27.57 21.06 -24.85
CA MET A 1 -27.18 20.05 -23.85
C MET A 1 -26.75 20.80 -22.59
N SER A 2 -27.49 20.65 -21.49
CA SER A 2 -27.11 21.18 -20.19
C SER A 2 -26.08 20.25 -19.56
N VAL A 3 -24.95 20.80 -19.10
CA VAL A 3 -23.92 20.04 -18.37
C VAL A 3 -24.18 20.22 -16.89
N GLU A 4 -24.53 19.16 -16.19
CA GLU A 4 -24.64 19.20 -14.73
C GLU A 4 -23.25 19.22 -14.08
N ARG A 5 -23.09 20.08 -13.07
CA ARG A 5 -21.83 20.23 -12.33
C ARG A 5 -21.82 19.29 -11.14
N VAL A 6 -20.97 18.26 -11.21
CA VAL A 6 -20.66 17.40 -10.06
C VAL A 6 -19.60 18.07 -9.19
N VAL A 7 -19.86 18.23 -7.90
CA VAL A 7 -18.91 18.75 -6.92
C VAL A 7 -18.54 17.63 -5.94
N LEU A 8 -17.23 17.42 -5.74
CA LEU A 8 -16.72 16.40 -4.83
C LEU A 8 -16.85 16.85 -3.37
N ASN A 9 -17.36 15.95 -2.52
CA ASN A 9 -17.33 16.15 -1.07
C ASN A 9 -15.95 15.75 -0.53
N HIS A 10 -15.00 16.69 -0.59
CA HIS A 10 -13.63 16.47 -0.16
C HIS A 10 -13.52 16.03 1.31
N ALA A 11 -14.39 16.53 2.20
CA ALA A 11 -14.37 16.20 3.61
C ALA A 11 -14.75 14.72 3.84
N GLN A 12 -15.84 14.26 3.22
CA GLN A 12 -16.26 12.87 3.33
C GLN A 12 -15.28 11.91 2.64
N ILE A 13 -14.72 12.29 1.50
CA ILE A 13 -13.69 11.49 0.83
C ILE A 13 -12.46 11.37 1.71
N SER A 14 -12.01 12.47 2.32
CA SER A 14 -10.89 12.45 3.26
C SER A 14 -11.18 11.53 4.44
N ALA A 15 -12.37 11.63 5.06
CA ALA A 15 -12.77 10.74 6.16
C ALA A 15 -12.77 9.26 5.74
N PHE A 16 -13.28 8.96 4.55
CA PHE A 16 -13.25 7.61 3.99
C PHE A 16 -11.82 7.11 3.77
N LEU A 17 -10.92 7.94 3.24
CA LEU A 17 -9.52 7.57 3.01
C LEU A 17 -8.71 7.31 4.30
N HIS A 18 -9.20 7.80 5.44
CA HIS A 18 -8.64 7.51 6.78
C HIS A 18 -9.41 6.42 7.54
N SER A 19 -10.42 5.81 6.91
CA SER A 19 -11.27 4.81 7.55
C SER A 19 -10.52 3.50 7.81
N GLY A 20 -10.96 2.78 8.85
CA GLY A 20 -10.42 1.46 9.18
C GLY A 20 -10.62 0.42 8.07
N GLU A 21 -11.67 0.54 7.26
CA GLU A 21 -11.90 -0.35 6.12
C GLU A 21 -10.80 -0.19 5.06
N VAL A 22 -10.43 1.05 4.75
CA VAL A 22 -9.32 1.35 3.84
C VAL A 22 -8.00 0.87 4.45
N GLU A 23 -7.77 1.09 5.74
CA GLU A 23 -6.58 0.59 6.43
C GLU A 23 -6.43 -0.94 6.34
N VAL A 24 -7.50 -1.68 6.64
CA VAL A 24 -7.51 -3.15 6.53
C VAL A 24 -7.24 -3.60 5.10
N MET A 25 -7.85 -2.93 4.11
CA MET A 25 -7.63 -3.23 2.70
C MET A 25 -6.16 -3.05 2.32
N VAL A 26 -5.57 -1.88 2.56
CA VAL A 26 -4.19 -1.59 2.15
C VAL A 26 -3.18 -2.43 2.92
N ARG A 27 -3.42 -2.67 4.22
CA ARG A 27 -2.61 -3.57 5.06
C ARG A 27 -2.56 -4.97 4.47
N ARG A 28 -3.71 -5.52 4.07
CA ARG A 28 -3.80 -6.85 3.45
C ARG A 28 -2.96 -6.91 2.18
N HIS A 29 -3.04 -5.90 1.31
CA HIS A 29 -2.26 -5.87 0.08
C HIS A 29 -0.75 -5.81 0.34
N ALA A 30 -0.29 -4.97 1.27
CA ALA A 30 1.12 -4.89 1.63
C ALA A 30 1.63 -6.19 2.29
N ALA A 31 0.85 -6.77 3.21
CA ALA A 31 1.19 -8.03 3.86
C ALA A 31 1.31 -9.20 2.86
N GLN A 32 0.42 -9.27 1.87
CA GLN A 32 0.52 -10.26 0.80
C GLN A 32 1.81 -10.10 -0.03
N ILE A 33 2.22 -8.87 -0.33
CA ILE A 33 3.48 -8.61 -1.06
C ILE A 33 4.68 -9.06 -0.22
N ALA A 34 4.73 -8.66 1.06
CA ALA A 34 5.81 -9.05 1.96
C ALA A 34 5.89 -10.57 2.15
N ALA A 35 4.75 -11.24 2.29
CA ALA A 35 4.67 -12.71 2.41
C ALA A 35 5.22 -13.42 1.16
N ARG A 36 4.93 -12.92 -0.05
CA ARG A 36 5.49 -13.46 -1.30
C ARG A 36 7.00 -13.18 -1.43
N ALA A 37 7.45 -12.01 -1.00
CA ALA A 37 8.87 -11.62 -1.05
C ALA A 37 9.73 -12.49 -0.10
N GLY A 38 9.14 -12.98 0.99
CA GLY A 38 9.71 -13.99 1.87
C GLY A 38 10.45 -13.41 3.07
N ALA A 39 11.36 -14.20 3.65
CA ALA A 39 12.00 -13.88 4.93
C ALA A 39 12.80 -12.57 4.89
N GLY A 40 12.58 -11.73 5.90
CA GLY A 40 13.25 -10.42 6.05
C GLY A 40 12.58 -9.28 5.29
N TYR A 41 11.42 -9.53 4.68
CA TYR A 41 10.49 -8.49 4.22
C TYR A 41 9.33 -8.38 5.21
N ALA A 42 8.90 -7.15 5.47
CA ALA A 42 7.82 -6.82 6.38
C ALA A 42 6.83 -5.87 5.70
N ALA A 43 5.68 -5.68 6.32
CA ALA A 43 4.69 -4.71 5.89
C ALA A 43 4.08 -4.00 7.09
N ASP A 44 3.81 -2.71 6.94
CA ASP A 44 3.19 -1.90 7.98
C ASP A 44 2.31 -0.79 7.39
N THR A 45 1.46 -0.22 8.23
CA THR A 45 0.50 0.83 7.89
C THR A 45 0.67 2.06 8.77
N TRP A 46 0.45 3.24 8.19
CA TRP A 46 0.44 4.49 8.94
C TRP A 46 -0.56 5.49 8.36
N GLN A 47 -0.98 6.43 9.20
CA GLN A 47 -1.83 7.54 8.80
C GLN A 47 -0.97 8.62 8.12
N GLY A 48 -1.12 8.75 6.80
CA GLY A 48 -0.50 9.81 6.03
C GLY A 48 -1.28 11.12 6.12
N ARG A 49 -0.77 12.19 5.49
CA ARG A 49 -1.43 13.51 5.52
C ARG A 49 -2.85 13.51 4.91
N THR A 50 -3.11 12.63 3.95
CA THR A 50 -4.35 12.64 3.16
C THR A 50 -5.07 11.30 3.08
N ARG A 51 -4.46 10.23 3.60
CA ARG A 51 -4.96 8.85 3.51
C ARG A 51 -4.14 7.92 4.39
N VAL A 52 -4.69 6.76 4.72
CA VAL A 52 -3.89 5.63 5.21
C VAL A 52 -2.98 5.12 4.11
N VAL A 53 -1.73 4.81 4.45
CA VAL A 53 -0.75 4.21 3.54
C VAL A 53 -0.25 2.91 4.15
N ALA A 54 -0.07 1.91 3.30
CA ALA A 54 0.63 0.67 3.63
C ALA A 54 1.88 0.55 2.78
N SER A 55 2.96 0.00 3.35
CA SER A 55 4.19 -0.27 2.61
C SER A 55 4.69 -1.68 2.91
N ALA A 56 5.23 -2.34 1.87
CA ALA A 56 6.05 -3.54 2.01
C ALA A 56 7.52 -3.12 1.86
N PHE A 57 8.36 -3.50 2.81
CA PHE A 57 9.74 -3.02 2.91
C PHE A 57 10.67 -4.13 3.39
N THR A 58 11.97 -3.89 3.26
CA THR A 58 13.03 -4.80 3.74
C THR A 58 13.36 -4.47 5.19
N GLU A 59 13.29 -5.47 6.07
CA GLU A 59 13.63 -5.34 7.50
C GLU A 59 15.07 -5.78 7.79
N THR A 60 15.66 -6.62 6.93
CA THR A 60 17.01 -7.17 7.15
C THR A 60 18.01 -6.76 6.07
N PRO A 61 19.33 -6.66 6.40
CA PRO A 61 20.38 -6.41 5.40
C PRO A 61 20.46 -7.49 4.31
N LYS A 62 20.01 -8.72 4.59
CA LYS A 62 19.90 -9.79 3.59
C LYS A 62 18.80 -9.48 2.58
N ALA A 63 17.62 -9.07 3.05
CA ALA A 63 16.50 -8.67 2.20
C ALA A 63 16.82 -7.40 1.41
N MET A 64 17.52 -6.42 1.98
CA MET A 64 17.98 -5.24 1.24
C MET A 64 18.88 -5.62 0.05
N ARG A 65 19.86 -6.50 0.27
CA ARG A 65 20.75 -6.99 -0.79
C ARG A 65 20.00 -7.82 -1.84
N ASP A 66 19.07 -8.66 -1.41
CA ASP A 66 18.21 -9.44 -2.31
C ASP A 66 17.35 -8.53 -3.19
N ASN A 67 16.63 -7.58 -2.58
CA ASN A 67 15.79 -6.62 -3.28
C ASN A 67 16.59 -5.79 -4.29
N ALA A 68 17.77 -5.29 -3.90
CA ALA A 68 18.62 -4.50 -4.79
C ALA A 68 19.15 -5.30 -6.00
N LYS A 69 19.41 -6.60 -5.85
CA LYS A 69 19.92 -7.45 -6.92
C LYS A 69 18.83 -8.03 -7.82
N ARG A 70 17.66 -8.31 -7.26
CA ARG A 70 16.61 -9.10 -7.92
C ARG A 70 15.30 -8.33 -8.13
N ASN A 71 15.23 -7.09 -7.65
CA ASN A 71 14.02 -6.26 -7.68
C ASN A 71 12.80 -6.99 -7.09
N THR A 72 13.02 -7.74 -6.01
CA THR A 72 12.04 -8.66 -5.43
C THR A 72 10.71 -7.97 -5.15
N LEU A 73 10.68 -6.83 -4.45
CA LEU A 73 9.43 -6.10 -4.18
C LEU A 73 8.70 -5.66 -5.45
N LEU A 74 9.42 -5.20 -6.47
CA LEU A 74 8.82 -4.76 -7.73
C LEU A 74 8.22 -5.95 -8.50
N ARG A 75 8.89 -7.10 -8.48
CA ARG A 75 8.37 -8.32 -9.10
C ARG A 75 7.13 -8.82 -8.38
N GLU A 76 7.18 -8.92 -7.06
CA GLU A 76 6.05 -9.41 -6.27
C GLU A 76 4.84 -8.46 -6.31
N LEU A 77 5.07 -7.15 -6.50
CA LEU A 77 4.01 -6.18 -6.76
C LEU A 77 3.28 -6.47 -8.09
N ARG A 78 4.03 -6.75 -9.17
CA ARG A 78 3.44 -7.06 -10.49
C ARG A 78 2.70 -8.39 -10.53
N SER A 79 3.07 -9.33 -9.67
CA SER A 79 2.42 -10.63 -9.55
C SER A 79 1.09 -10.59 -8.80
N GLN A 80 0.67 -9.43 -8.27
CA GLN A 80 -0.63 -9.25 -7.64
C GLN A 80 -1.71 -9.16 -8.74
N LYS A 81 -2.44 -10.26 -8.96
CA LYS A 81 -3.64 -10.30 -9.81
C LYS A 81 -4.89 -9.95 -9.02
#